data_AF-A0A9W8MYL1-F1
#
_entry.id   AF-A0A9W8MYL1-F1
#
_cell.length_a   1.000
_cell.length_b   1.000
_cell.length_c   1.000
_cell.angle_alpha   90.00
_cell.angle_beta   90.00
_cell.angle_gamma   90.00
#
_symmetry.space_group_name_H-M   'P 1'
#
loop_
_entity.id
_entity.type
_entity.pdbx_description
1 polymer ?
#
loop_
_entity_poly.entity_id
_entity_poly.type
_entity_poly.pdbx_seq_one_letter_code
_entity_poly.pdbx_strand_id
1 'polypeptide(L)'
;MSLTAGGPDAQDALFEKTSSNHVPKSLTRATLRMEFPPSYVLVGVYRLFTDPLLYKPAWDKCKHATRRGAIVGAIWAFLTFSIQRKFIQVFLSNSPRITGLSNDTMFGYPLPFSITTYAALTILGSQVTYILQFFLRRNIRIARDRAWDQTLASRGKGPEFWGPYVEEWRVPPTLEVDGKKQGFLEKWAGGWFGLFVIKNVLLSPFQIYPFVGVAVTSWFKALGTAHILHRRYFEAKKMTPSQIAVFMEERKWDYRVFGFTAAVLESLPIIGLVFTISNRVGAAMWAHDLEKKQHYFSEQRALGVEVYEDVRTKVD
;
A
#
# COMPACT_ATOMS: atom_id res chain seq x y z
N MET A 1 20.46 39.15 -14.07
CA MET A 1 19.37 38.15 -14.15
C MET A 1 19.95 36.92 -14.84
N SER A 2 20.42 35.92 -14.08
CA SER A 2 20.96 34.67 -14.64
C SER A 2 20.04 33.53 -14.22
N LEU A 3 19.26 33.05 -15.18
CA LEU A 3 18.38 31.89 -15.06
C LEU A 3 19.18 30.62 -15.32
N THR A 4 19.89 30.11 -14.31
CA THR A 4 20.48 28.76 -14.36
C THR A 4 20.39 28.12 -12.97
N ALA A 5 19.17 27.91 -12.48
CA ALA A 5 18.90 27.10 -11.29
C ALA A 5 18.35 25.74 -11.75
N GLY A 6 19.20 24.94 -12.40
CA GLY A 6 18.85 23.63 -12.98
C GLY A 6 19.70 22.49 -12.43
N GLY A 7 20.12 22.60 -11.16
CA GLY A 7 20.95 21.60 -10.48
C GLY A 7 20.31 21.08 -9.18
N PRO A 8 20.94 20.10 -8.51
CA PRO A 8 20.50 19.56 -7.21
C PRO A 8 20.24 20.66 -6.18
N ASP A 9 21.05 21.72 -6.21
CA ASP A 9 20.97 22.87 -5.30
C ASP A 9 19.65 23.67 -5.43
N ALA A 10 19.03 23.67 -6.61
CA ALA A 10 17.73 24.30 -6.83
C ALA A 10 16.57 23.47 -6.26
N GLN A 11 16.73 22.14 -6.23
CA GLN A 11 15.81 21.25 -5.53
C GLN A 11 15.98 21.41 -4.02
N ASP A 12 17.22 21.49 -3.54
CA ASP A 12 17.53 21.72 -2.13
C ASP A 12 16.95 23.05 -1.62
N ALA A 13 17.02 24.13 -2.40
CA ALA A 13 16.41 25.42 -2.06
C ALA A 13 14.87 25.39 -1.98
N LEU A 14 14.21 24.52 -2.75
CA LEU A 14 12.76 24.29 -2.65
C LEU A 14 12.39 23.53 -1.37
N PHE A 15 13.23 22.59 -0.93
CA PHE A 15 13.04 21.86 0.33
C PHE A 15 13.38 22.69 1.57
N GLU A 16 14.31 23.64 1.45
CA GLU A 16 14.73 24.54 2.55
C GLU A 16 13.65 25.58 2.89
N LYS A 17 12.82 25.98 1.93
CA LYS A 17 11.74 26.96 2.13
C LYS A 17 10.50 26.38 2.83
N THR A 18 10.29 25.06 2.74
CA THR A 18 9.16 24.35 3.37
C THR A 18 9.51 23.81 4.75
N SER A 19 10.80 23.64 5.08
CA SER A 19 11.22 23.22 6.41
C SER A 19 10.96 24.32 7.44
N SER A 20 9.85 24.18 8.15
CA SER A 20 9.58 24.87 9.41
C SER A 20 10.82 24.85 10.32
N ASN A 21 11.12 25.98 10.97
CA ASN A 21 12.32 26.27 11.77
C ASN A 21 12.56 25.40 13.03
N HIS A 22 11.98 24.18 13.14
CA HIS A 22 11.86 23.44 14.41
C HIS A 22 12.40 22.00 14.40
N VAL A 23 13.01 21.52 13.31
CA VAL A 23 13.48 20.12 13.19
C VAL A 23 14.99 20.08 12.89
N PRO A 24 15.79 19.27 13.60
CA PRO A 24 17.24 19.18 13.35
C PRO A 24 17.55 18.65 11.95
N LYS A 25 18.68 19.11 11.37
CA LYS A 25 19.12 18.78 10.00
C LYS A 25 19.21 17.27 9.72
N SER A 26 19.49 16.46 10.75
CA SER A 26 19.55 15.00 10.65
C SER A 26 18.19 14.35 10.36
N LEU A 27 17.10 15.03 10.69
CA LEU A 27 15.72 14.54 10.55
C LEU A 27 14.97 15.15 9.37
N THR A 28 15.43 16.28 8.82
CA THR A 28 14.78 16.99 7.70
C THR A 28 14.36 16.06 6.56
N ARG A 29 15.27 15.18 6.10
CA ARG A 29 14.97 14.23 5.02
C ARG A 29 13.91 13.20 5.40
N ALA A 30 13.87 12.77 6.65
CA ALA A 30 12.84 11.85 7.14
C ALA A 30 11.49 12.57 7.22
N THR A 31 11.47 13.79 7.74
CA THR A 31 10.28 14.64 7.85
C THR A 31 9.65 14.90 6.48
N LEU A 32 10.43 15.34 5.49
CA LEU A 32 9.95 15.57 4.12
C LEU A 32 9.32 14.33 3.49
N ARG A 33 9.85 13.13 3.77
CA ARG A 33 9.24 11.88 3.28
C ARG A 33 7.96 11.53 4.01
N MET A 34 7.88 11.83 5.30
CA MET A 34 6.68 11.60 6.10
C MET A 34 5.51 12.51 5.71
N GLU A 35 5.77 13.68 5.13
CA GLU A 35 4.74 14.56 4.53
C GLU A 35 4.05 13.91 3.31
N PHE A 36 4.76 13.03 2.58
CA PHE A 36 4.20 12.28 1.46
C PHE A 36 4.38 10.76 1.63
N PRO A 37 3.59 10.10 2.50
CA PRO A 37 3.71 8.67 2.79
C PRO A 37 3.66 7.70 1.60
N PRO A 38 2.94 7.99 0.48
CA PRO A 38 3.00 7.14 -0.72
C PRO A 38 4.41 6.93 -1.26
N SER A 39 5.34 7.85 -0.99
CA SER A 39 6.75 7.68 -1.35
C SER A 39 7.36 6.41 -0.77
N TYR A 40 6.99 5.99 0.44
CA TYR A 40 7.52 4.77 1.06
C TYR A 40 7.12 3.50 0.29
N VAL A 41 5.97 3.51 -0.37
CA VAL A 41 5.55 2.40 -1.24
C VAL A 41 6.50 2.28 -2.42
N LEU A 42 6.82 3.40 -3.09
CA LEU A 42 7.76 3.45 -4.21
C LEU A 42 9.18 3.09 -3.77
N VAL A 43 9.63 3.60 -2.63
CA VAL A 43 10.95 3.26 -2.08
C VAL A 43 11.04 1.78 -1.72
N GLY A 44 9.95 1.20 -1.21
CA GLY A 44 9.85 -0.24 -0.96
C GLY A 44 10.01 -1.06 -2.23
N VAL A 45 9.38 -0.63 -3.34
CA VAL A 45 9.54 -1.26 -4.67
C VAL A 45 10.98 -1.15 -5.12
N TYR A 46 11.51 0.06 -5.17
CA TYR A 46 12.89 0.33 -5.57
C TYR A 46 13.88 -0.55 -4.79
N ARG A 47 13.81 -0.52 -3.46
CA ARG A 47 14.72 -1.30 -2.61
C ARG A 47 14.58 -2.79 -2.78
N LEU A 48 13.35 -3.31 -2.93
CA LEU A 48 13.17 -4.74 -3.16
C LEU A 48 13.93 -5.15 -4.44
N PHE A 49 13.83 -4.39 -5.53
CA PHE A 49 14.49 -4.75 -6.79
C PHE A 49 16.00 -4.45 -6.82
N THR A 50 16.49 -3.46 -6.07
CA THR A 50 17.91 -3.09 -6.09
C THR A 50 18.76 -3.80 -5.05
N ASP A 51 18.19 -4.15 -3.89
CA ASP A 51 18.95 -4.69 -2.76
C ASP A 51 18.99 -6.23 -2.78
N PRO A 52 20.15 -6.86 -3.05
CA PRO A 52 20.28 -8.31 -3.10
C PRO A 52 20.02 -8.99 -1.76
N LEU A 53 20.14 -8.27 -0.65
CA LEU A 53 19.81 -8.80 0.67
C LEU A 53 18.29 -8.95 0.85
N LEU A 54 17.49 -8.21 0.08
CA LEU A 54 16.03 -8.26 0.13
C LEU A 54 15.44 -9.21 -0.92
N TYR A 55 15.75 -9.06 -2.22
CA TYR A 55 15.08 -9.89 -3.23
C TYR A 55 15.53 -11.34 -3.23
N LYS A 56 16.82 -11.65 -3.00
CA LYS A 56 17.30 -13.05 -3.08
C LYS A 56 16.59 -13.92 -2.03
N PRO A 57 16.57 -13.56 -0.74
CA PRO A 57 15.95 -14.40 0.29
C PRO A 57 14.43 -14.47 0.17
N ALA A 58 13.80 -13.40 -0.33
CA ALA A 58 12.38 -13.39 -0.66
C ALA A 58 12.07 -14.33 -1.83
N TRP A 59 12.83 -14.26 -2.92
CA TRP A 59 12.67 -15.12 -4.09
C TRP A 59 12.95 -16.58 -3.77
N ASP A 60 14.06 -16.88 -3.10
CA ASP A 60 14.43 -18.25 -2.74
C ASP A 60 13.33 -18.94 -1.92
N LYS A 61 12.66 -18.18 -1.04
CA LYS A 61 11.55 -18.72 -0.26
C LYS A 61 10.30 -18.99 -1.09
N CYS A 62 10.04 -18.17 -2.11
CA CYS A 62 8.85 -18.28 -2.95
C CYS A 62 9.04 -19.18 -4.17
N LYS A 63 10.25 -19.36 -4.68
CA LYS A 63 10.60 -20.00 -5.97
C LYS A 63 9.87 -21.32 -6.22
N HIS A 64 9.90 -22.26 -5.28
CA HIS A 64 9.26 -23.58 -5.47
C HIS A 64 7.73 -23.52 -5.47
N ALA A 65 7.14 -22.64 -4.66
CA ALA A 65 5.70 -22.43 -4.66
C ALA A 65 5.25 -21.70 -5.94
N THR A 66 5.98 -20.66 -6.35
CA THR A 66 5.75 -19.97 -7.62
C THR A 66 5.82 -20.94 -8.79
N ARG A 67 6.83 -21.83 -8.84
CA ARG A 67 6.95 -22.85 -9.89
C ARG A 67 5.74 -23.77 -9.96
N ARG A 68 5.29 -24.31 -8.82
CA ARG A 68 4.10 -25.18 -8.77
C ARG A 68 2.83 -24.45 -9.19
N GLY A 69 2.63 -23.24 -8.67
CA GLY A 69 1.48 -22.41 -9.02
C GLY A 69 1.48 -21.99 -10.49
N ALA A 70 2.64 -21.70 -11.07
CA ALA A 70 2.79 -21.35 -12.48
C ALA A 70 2.47 -22.56 -13.38
N ILE A 71 2.93 -23.76 -13.03
CA ILE A 71 2.60 -24.99 -13.78
C ILE A 71 1.09 -25.25 -13.76
N VAL A 72 0.48 -25.23 -12.57
CA VAL A 72 -0.97 -25.44 -12.43
C VAL A 72 -1.76 -24.34 -13.13
N GLY A 73 -1.32 -23.08 -13.02
CA GLY A 73 -1.93 -21.94 -13.70
C GLY A 73 -1.83 -22.04 -15.22
N ALA A 74 -0.72 -22.53 -15.77
CA ALA A 74 -0.55 -22.74 -17.20
C ALA A 74 -1.44 -23.87 -17.73
N ILE A 75 -1.56 -24.99 -16.99
CA ILE A 75 -2.48 -26.07 -17.32
C ILE A 75 -3.93 -25.55 -17.29
N TRP A 76 -4.31 -24.82 -16.25
CA TRP A 76 -5.64 -24.22 -16.14
C TRP A 76 -5.94 -23.25 -17.29
N ALA A 77 -4.99 -22.38 -17.62
CA ALA A 77 -5.09 -21.46 -18.75
C ALA A 77 -5.32 -22.22 -20.06
N PHE A 78 -4.50 -23.23 -20.35
CA PHE A 78 -4.62 -24.01 -21.57
C PHE A 78 -5.99 -24.70 -21.70
N LEU A 79 -6.48 -25.31 -20.62
CA LEU A 79 -7.75 -26.05 -20.63
C LEU A 79 -8.97 -25.13 -20.71
N THR A 80 -8.92 -23.94 -20.10
CA THR A 80 -10.10 -23.07 -19.94
C THR A 80 -10.18 -21.94 -20.95
N PHE A 81 -9.06 -21.52 -21.56
CA PHE A 81 -9.01 -20.32 -22.39
C PHE A 81 -10.01 -20.33 -23.56
N SER A 82 -10.05 -21.42 -24.33
CA SER A 82 -10.96 -21.54 -25.49
C SER A 82 -12.44 -21.50 -25.06
N ILE A 83 -12.75 -22.16 -23.94
CA ILE A 83 -14.11 -22.21 -23.38
C ILE A 83 -14.52 -20.81 -22.89
N GLN A 84 -13.65 -20.14 -22.14
CA GLN A 84 -13.88 -18.80 -21.60
C GLN A 84 -14.06 -17.78 -22.72
N ARG A 85 -13.20 -17.80 -23.74
CA ARG A 85 -13.31 -16.90 -24.88
C ARG A 85 -14.64 -17.09 -25.62
N LYS A 86 -15.06 -18.33 -25.86
CA LYS A 86 -16.34 -18.63 -26.51
C LYS A 86 -17.53 -18.18 -25.66
N PHE A 87 -17.48 -18.40 -24.34
CA PHE A 87 -18.51 -17.93 -23.42
C PHE A 87 -18.65 -16.40 -23.45
N ILE A 88 -17.53 -15.67 -23.39
CA ILE A 88 -17.51 -14.20 -23.46
C ILE A 88 -18.04 -13.72 -24.81
N GLN A 89 -17.65 -14.38 -25.91
CA GLN A 89 -18.15 -14.06 -27.24
C GLN A 89 -19.68 -14.16 -27.31
N VAL A 90 -20.25 -15.27 -26.81
CA VAL A 90 -21.71 -15.49 -26.74
C VAL A 90 -22.38 -14.45 -25.83
N PHE A 91 -21.76 -14.13 -24.70
CA PHE A 91 -22.29 -13.14 -23.76
C PHE A 91 -22.34 -11.73 -24.38
N LEU A 92 -21.27 -11.30 -25.05
CA LEU A 92 -21.19 -9.99 -25.68
C LEU A 92 -22.14 -9.88 -26.88
N SER A 93 -22.28 -10.95 -27.69
CA SER A 93 -23.22 -10.95 -28.82
C SER A 93 -24.69 -10.85 -28.38
N ASN A 94 -25.02 -11.33 -27.18
CA ASN A 94 -26.38 -11.28 -26.62
C ASN A 94 -26.69 -9.99 -25.84
N SER A 95 -25.76 -9.03 -25.76
CA SER A 95 -25.95 -7.77 -25.03
C SER A 95 -25.86 -6.56 -25.98
N PRO A 96 -27.01 -6.02 -26.45
CA PRO A 96 -27.08 -4.90 -27.40
C PRO A 96 -26.37 -3.62 -26.93
N ARG A 97 -26.30 -3.43 -25.60
CA ARG A 97 -25.71 -2.24 -24.97
C ARG A 97 -24.18 -2.19 -25.05
N ILE A 98 -23.53 -3.35 -25.23
CA ILE A 98 -22.06 -3.49 -25.24
C ILE A 98 -21.55 -3.79 -26.66
N THR A 99 -22.40 -4.33 -27.53
CA THR A 99 -22.10 -4.50 -28.96
C THR A 99 -21.92 -3.16 -29.69
N GLY A 100 -22.54 -2.07 -29.24
CA GLY A 100 -22.24 -0.72 -29.77
C GLY A 100 -20.85 -0.18 -29.41
N LEU A 101 -20.17 -0.79 -28.42
CA LEU A 101 -18.78 -0.53 -28.03
C LEU A 101 -17.79 -1.54 -28.68
N SER A 102 -18.26 -2.38 -29.60
CA SER A 102 -17.48 -3.46 -30.22
C SER A 102 -16.53 -3.00 -31.33
N ASN A 103 -16.44 -1.69 -31.60
CA ASN A 103 -15.35 -1.16 -32.40
C ASN A 103 -14.04 -1.61 -31.73
N ASP A 104 -13.08 -2.14 -32.50
CA ASP A 104 -11.79 -2.67 -32.01
C ASP A 104 -10.90 -1.62 -31.29
N THR A 105 -11.48 -0.48 -30.91
CA THR A 105 -10.85 0.63 -30.21
C THR A 105 -11.29 0.68 -28.74
N MET A 106 -10.33 0.62 -27.81
CA MET A 106 -10.54 0.94 -26.40
C MET A 106 -9.96 2.32 -26.11
N PHE A 107 -10.78 3.26 -25.61
CA PHE A 107 -10.36 4.65 -25.37
C PHE A 107 -9.75 5.35 -26.61
N GLY A 108 -10.23 5.01 -27.81
CA GLY A 108 -9.72 5.57 -29.07
C GLY A 108 -8.46 4.90 -29.61
N TYR A 109 -7.88 3.94 -28.89
CA TYR A 109 -6.70 3.18 -29.34
C TYR A 109 -7.10 1.82 -29.91
N PRO A 110 -6.61 1.43 -31.11
CA PRO A 110 -6.86 0.11 -31.66
C PRO A 110 -6.19 -0.95 -30.77
N LEU A 111 -6.96 -1.95 -30.36
CA LEU A 111 -6.45 -3.04 -29.54
C LEU A 111 -5.62 -4.01 -30.42
N PRO A 112 -4.51 -4.55 -29.91
CA PRO A 112 -3.73 -5.57 -30.63
C PRO A 112 -4.48 -6.90 -30.77
N PHE A 113 -5.56 -7.11 -30.01
CA PHE A 113 -6.39 -8.31 -30.02
C PHE A 113 -7.86 -7.93 -29.90
N SER A 114 -8.76 -8.82 -30.35
CA SER A 114 -10.20 -8.62 -30.19
C SER A 114 -10.60 -8.42 -28.71
N ILE A 115 -11.63 -7.61 -28.46
CA ILE A 115 -12.16 -7.32 -27.12
C ILE A 115 -12.46 -8.62 -26.32
N THR A 116 -12.95 -9.66 -26.99
CA THR A 116 -13.21 -10.98 -26.38
C THR A 116 -11.94 -11.62 -25.82
N THR A 117 -10.84 -11.56 -26.57
CA THR A 117 -9.53 -12.07 -26.15
C THR A 117 -9.00 -11.27 -24.97
N TYR A 118 -9.10 -9.94 -25.01
CA TYR A 118 -8.67 -9.08 -23.89
C TYR A 118 -9.44 -9.38 -22.60
N ALA A 119 -10.77 -9.49 -22.68
CA ALA A 119 -11.61 -9.87 -21.55
C ALA A 119 -11.27 -11.26 -21.02
N ALA A 120 -11.06 -12.25 -21.91
CA ALA A 120 -10.65 -13.60 -21.54
C ALA A 120 -9.30 -13.60 -20.80
N LEU A 121 -8.30 -12.86 -21.31
CA LEU A 121 -6.99 -12.73 -20.68
C LEU A 121 -7.08 -12.04 -19.31
N THR A 122 -7.93 -11.04 -19.16
CA THR A 122 -8.14 -10.34 -17.88
C THR A 122 -8.74 -11.28 -16.83
N ILE A 123 -9.79 -12.03 -17.20
CA ILE A 123 -10.42 -13.02 -16.31
C ILE A 123 -9.42 -14.12 -15.96
N LEU A 124 -8.73 -14.66 -16.96
CA LEU A 124 -7.73 -15.70 -16.76
C LEU A 124 -6.58 -15.22 -15.85
N GLY A 125 -6.10 -13.99 -16.02
CA GLY A 125 -5.07 -13.39 -15.17
C GLY A 125 -5.48 -13.38 -13.69
N SER A 126 -6.74 -13.08 -13.39
CA SER A 126 -7.27 -13.12 -12.02
C SER A 126 -7.28 -14.55 -11.45
N GLN A 127 -7.70 -15.55 -12.24
CA GLN A 127 -7.73 -16.95 -11.84
C GLN A 127 -6.31 -17.50 -11.59
N VAL A 128 -5.38 -17.22 -12.50
CA VAL A 128 -3.96 -17.57 -12.33
C VAL A 128 -3.40 -16.90 -11.08
N THR A 129 -3.78 -15.65 -10.79
CA THR A 129 -3.39 -14.97 -9.55
C THR A 129 -3.89 -15.71 -8.32
N TYR A 130 -5.16 -16.16 -8.29
CA TYR A 130 -5.68 -16.95 -7.17
C TYR A 130 -4.96 -18.30 -6.99
N ILE A 131 -4.65 -18.98 -8.09
CA ILE A 131 -3.85 -20.22 -8.07
C ILE A 131 -2.46 -19.94 -7.48
N LEU A 132 -1.77 -18.90 -7.96
CA LEU A 132 -0.47 -18.49 -7.42
C LEU A 132 -0.56 -18.15 -5.93
N GLN A 133 -1.56 -17.37 -5.51
CA GLN A 133 -1.80 -17.03 -4.11
C GLN A 133 -2.00 -18.27 -3.24
N PHE A 134 -2.77 -19.25 -3.71
CA PHE A 134 -2.99 -20.51 -2.99
C PHE A 134 -1.65 -21.21 -2.70
N PHE A 135 -0.81 -21.41 -3.72
CA PHE A 135 0.49 -22.06 -3.55
C PHE A 135 1.48 -21.21 -2.73
N LEU A 136 1.40 -19.88 -2.83
CA LEU A 136 2.31 -18.94 -2.16
C LEU A 136 1.90 -18.57 -0.75
N ARG A 137 0.66 -18.84 -0.31
CA ARG A 137 0.06 -18.30 0.93
C ARG A 137 0.96 -18.37 2.16
N ARG A 138 1.60 -19.52 2.39
CA ARG A 138 2.52 -19.73 3.52
C ARG A 138 3.89 -19.08 3.29
N ASN A 139 4.47 -19.28 2.10
CA ASN A 139 5.83 -18.84 1.80
C ASN A 139 5.93 -17.32 1.66
N ILE A 140 4.93 -16.67 1.07
CA ILE A 140 4.89 -15.22 0.91
C ILE A 140 4.76 -14.51 2.25
N ARG A 141 4.04 -15.10 3.22
CA ARG A 141 4.02 -14.59 4.59
C ARG A 141 5.43 -14.55 5.18
N ILE A 142 6.17 -15.65 5.08
CA ILE A 142 7.54 -15.74 5.58
C ILE A 142 8.47 -14.77 4.83
N ALA A 143 8.32 -14.64 3.51
CA ALA A 143 9.10 -13.70 2.71
C ALA A 143 8.85 -12.24 3.12
N ARG A 144 7.59 -11.88 3.39
CA ARG A 144 7.21 -10.56 3.92
C ARG A 144 7.84 -10.27 5.28
N ASP A 145 7.82 -11.25 6.17
CA ASP A 145 8.40 -11.11 7.51
C ASP A 145 9.93 -10.92 7.41
N ARG A 146 10.61 -11.72 6.59
CA ARG A 146 12.05 -11.57 6.33
C ARG A 146 12.40 -10.24 5.69
N ALA A 147 11.64 -9.79 4.71
CA ALA A 147 11.88 -8.52 4.04
C ALA A 147 11.81 -7.34 5.02
N TRP A 148 10.84 -7.36 5.95
CA TRP A 148 10.77 -6.40 7.05
C TRP A 148 12.03 -6.46 7.93
N ASP A 149 12.39 -7.65 8.41
CA ASP A 149 13.50 -7.84 9.36
C ASP A 149 14.85 -7.42 8.75
N GLN A 150 15.09 -7.78 7.48
CA GLN A 150 16.29 -7.40 6.74
C GLN A 150 16.33 -5.90 6.43
N THR A 151 15.18 -5.29 6.16
CA THR A 151 15.10 -3.84 5.95
C THR A 151 15.51 -3.09 7.22
N LEU A 152 15.11 -3.57 8.40
CA LEU A 152 15.54 -3.00 9.67
C LEU A 152 17.02 -3.28 9.95
N ALA A 153 17.48 -4.51 9.74
CA ALA A 153 18.88 -4.88 9.93
C ALA A 153 19.83 -4.04 9.06
N SER A 154 19.43 -3.70 7.83
CA SER A 154 20.20 -2.82 6.93
C SER A 154 20.41 -1.39 7.47
N ARG A 155 19.63 -0.98 8.48
CA ARG A 155 19.78 0.33 9.15
C ARG A 155 20.74 0.29 10.34
N GLY A 156 21.24 -0.89 10.71
CA GLY A 156 22.20 -1.05 11.82
C GLY A 156 21.62 -0.69 13.19
N LYS A 157 20.30 -0.77 13.34
CA LYS A 157 19.59 -0.47 14.59
C LYS A 157 19.05 -1.78 15.20
N GLY A 158 19.47 -2.08 16.43
CA GLY A 158 19.03 -3.26 17.18
C GLY A 158 17.63 -3.10 17.79
N PRO A 159 17.14 -4.10 18.55
CA PRO A 159 15.81 -4.08 19.16
C PRO A 159 15.57 -2.87 20.09
N GLU A 160 16.60 -2.43 20.79
CA GLU A 160 16.66 -1.23 21.63
C GLU A 160 16.38 0.09 20.91
N PHE A 161 16.38 0.10 19.57
CA PHE A 161 15.96 1.26 18.80
C PHE A 161 14.46 1.58 18.97
N TRP A 162 13.63 0.61 19.31
CA TRP A 162 12.19 0.84 19.51
C TRP A 162 11.94 1.27 20.95
N GLY A 163 11.72 2.56 21.15
CA GLY A 163 11.37 3.14 22.45
C GLY A 163 9.87 2.99 22.78
N PRO A 164 9.47 3.37 24.01
CA PRO A 164 8.06 3.45 24.38
C PRO A 164 7.32 4.47 23.50
N TYR A 165 5.99 4.41 23.52
CA TYR A 165 5.16 5.42 22.85
C TYR A 165 5.33 6.80 23.52
N VAL A 166 5.56 7.83 22.71
CA VAL A 166 5.67 9.21 23.12
C VAL A 166 4.61 10.01 22.36
N GLU A 167 3.72 10.67 23.11
CA GLU A 167 2.68 11.53 22.53
C GLU A 167 3.33 12.70 21.76
N GLU A 168 2.93 13.02 20.53
CA GLU A 168 3.51 14.16 19.77
C GLU A 168 2.58 15.38 19.74
N TRP A 169 1.29 15.22 20.04
CA TRP A 169 0.30 16.32 20.00
C TRP A 169 0.06 16.91 21.39
N ARG A 170 -0.19 18.22 21.44
CA ARG A 170 -0.57 18.91 22.71
C ARG A 170 -1.88 18.37 23.26
N VAL A 171 -2.83 18.16 22.36
CA VAL A 171 -4.18 17.71 22.66
C VAL A 171 -4.44 16.52 21.75
N PRO A 172 -4.21 15.29 22.22
CA PRO A 172 -4.49 14.11 21.42
C PRO A 172 -5.99 14.01 21.16
N PRO A 173 -6.41 13.47 20.01
CA PRO A 173 -7.83 13.25 19.74
C PRO A 173 -8.42 12.30 20.80
N THR A 174 -9.45 12.75 21.50
CA THR A 174 -10.21 11.89 22.41
C THR A 174 -11.03 10.92 21.58
N LEU A 175 -10.50 9.72 21.41
CA LEU A 175 -11.25 8.63 20.84
C LEU A 175 -12.15 8.07 21.94
N GLU A 176 -13.42 8.45 21.93
CA GLU A 176 -14.43 7.65 22.61
C GLU A 176 -14.37 6.27 21.96
N VAL A 177 -13.85 5.29 22.70
CA VAL A 177 -13.90 3.87 22.32
C VAL A 177 -15.35 3.39 22.48
N ASP A 178 -16.33 4.16 22.01
CA ASP A 178 -17.74 3.80 22.04
C ASP A 178 -18.04 2.94 20.78
N GLY A 179 -17.50 1.71 20.88
CA GLY A 179 -17.19 0.80 19.80
C GLY A 179 -18.36 0.09 19.13
N LYS A 180 -19.55 0.68 19.04
CA LYS A 180 -20.71 0.01 18.42
C LYS A 180 -21.13 0.55 17.05
N LYS A 181 -21.17 1.86 16.82
CA LYS A 181 -21.68 2.41 15.55
C LYS A 181 -20.58 2.64 14.50
N GLN A 182 -19.46 3.23 14.90
CA GLN A 182 -18.32 3.50 14.02
C GLN A 182 -17.57 2.20 13.67
N GLY A 183 -17.33 1.36 14.68
CA GLY A 183 -16.78 0.02 14.50
C GLY A 183 -17.68 -0.90 13.66
N PHE A 184 -19.01 -0.72 13.67
CA PHE A 184 -19.91 -1.49 12.81
C PHE A 184 -19.82 -1.03 11.35
N LEU A 185 -19.81 0.27 11.08
CA LEU A 185 -19.68 0.78 9.71
C LEU A 185 -18.32 0.41 9.10
N GLU A 186 -17.24 0.52 9.88
CA GLU A 186 -15.89 0.11 9.46
C GLU A 186 -15.73 -1.42 9.38
N LYS A 187 -16.35 -2.21 10.25
CA LYS A 187 -16.38 -3.68 10.12
C LYS A 187 -17.25 -4.14 8.97
N TRP A 188 -18.34 -3.43 8.68
CA TRP A 188 -19.24 -3.74 7.57
C TRP A 188 -18.54 -3.39 6.26
N ALA A 189 -18.13 -2.13 6.08
CA ALA A 189 -17.43 -1.66 4.88
C ALA A 189 -16.02 -2.25 4.70
N GLY A 190 -15.33 -2.61 5.80
CA GLY A 190 -14.01 -3.25 5.78
C GLY A 190 -14.05 -4.78 5.76
N GLY A 191 -15.22 -5.38 6.04
CA GLY A 191 -15.45 -6.81 5.93
C GLY A 191 -15.63 -7.26 4.49
N TRP A 192 -15.36 -8.54 4.20
CA TRP A 192 -15.51 -9.09 2.85
C TRP A 192 -16.92 -8.87 2.27
N PHE A 193 -17.96 -8.90 3.12
CA PHE A 193 -19.34 -8.70 2.72
C PHE A 193 -19.67 -7.23 2.36
N GLY A 194 -19.30 -6.24 3.17
CA GLY A 194 -19.59 -4.84 2.80
C GLY A 194 -18.70 -4.35 1.66
N LEU A 195 -17.45 -4.83 1.55
CA LEU A 195 -16.67 -4.63 0.32
C LEU A 195 -17.38 -5.22 -0.90
N PHE A 196 -17.98 -6.41 -0.77
CA PHE A 196 -18.76 -7.03 -1.85
C PHE A 196 -19.99 -6.19 -2.22
N VAL A 197 -20.76 -5.70 -1.23
CA VAL A 197 -21.94 -4.85 -1.46
C VAL A 197 -21.57 -3.51 -2.08
N ILE A 198 -20.57 -2.81 -1.54
CA ILE A 198 -20.08 -1.55 -2.11
C ILE A 198 -19.61 -1.78 -3.55
N LYS A 199 -18.82 -2.82 -3.78
CA LYS A 199 -18.29 -3.13 -5.11
C LYS A 199 -19.40 -3.45 -6.11
N ASN A 200 -20.37 -4.27 -5.74
CA ASN A 200 -21.34 -4.82 -6.70
C ASN A 200 -22.65 -4.04 -6.80
N VAL A 201 -23.05 -3.30 -5.77
CA VAL A 201 -24.29 -2.51 -5.75
C VAL A 201 -23.99 -1.05 -6.00
N LEU A 202 -23.13 -0.44 -5.18
CA LEU A 202 -22.86 1.00 -5.24
C LEU A 202 -22.03 1.38 -6.48
N LEU A 203 -21.06 0.54 -6.84
CA LEU A 203 -20.15 0.79 -7.96
C LEU A 203 -20.55 0.12 -9.25
N SER A 204 -21.68 -0.58 -9.31
CA SER A 204 -22.21 -1.20 -10.53
C SER A 204 -22.14 -0.28 -11.77
N PRO A 205 -22.55 1.01 -11.72
CA PRO A 205 -22.40 1.91 -12.87
C PRO A 205 -20.96 2.33 -13.17
N PHE A 206 -20.07 2.37 -12.16
CA PHE A 206 -18.67 2.78 -12.29
C PHE A 206 -17.73 1.63 -12.70
N GLN A 207 -18.17 0.37 -12.62
CA GLN A 207 -17.40 -0.80 -13.04
C GLN A 207 -17.09 -0.83 -14.55
N ILE A 208 -17.78 0.01 -15.34
CA ILE A 208 -17.55 0.16 -16.78
C ILE A 208 -16.12 0.67 -17.05
N TYR A 209 -15.54 1.45 -16.13
CA TYR A 209 -14.17 1.93 -16.27
C TYR A 209 -13.17 0.94 -15.63
N PRO A 210 -12.22 0.37 -16.40
CA PRO A 210 -11.15 -0.45 -15.85
C PRO A 210 -10.38 0.37 -14.81
N PHE A 211 -9.94 -0.23 -13.72
CA PHE A 211 -9.22 0.42 -12.60
C PHE A 211 -10.07 1.23 -11.60
N VAL A 212 -11.24 1.78 -11.92
CA VAL A 212 -12.06 2.52 -10.92
C VAL A 212 -12.49 1.60 -9.77
N GLY A 213 -12.92 0.37 -10.08
CA GLY A 213 -13.24 -0.61 -9.05
C GLY A 213 -12.04 -0.92 -8.13
N VAL A 214 -10.82 -0.98 -8.68
CA VAL A 214 -9.59 -1.19 -7.90
C VAL A 214 -9.31 0.02 -7.00
N ALA A 215 -9.41 1.23 -7.53
CA ALA A 215 -9.21 2.45 -6.76
C ALA A 215 -10.20 2.52 -5.58
N VAL A 216 -11.49 2.35 -5.84
CA VAL A 216 -12.50 2.48 -4.77
C VAL A 216 -12.36 1.36 -3.73
N THR A 217 -12.20 0.11 -4.13
CA THR A 217 -12.00 -0.99 -3.16
C THR A 217 -10.73 -0.80 -2.34
N SER A 218 -9.67 -0.25 -2.94
CA SER A 218 -8.42 0.12 -2.25
C SER A 218 -8.62 1.27 -1.28
N TRP A 219 -9.45 2.26 -1.63
CA TRP A 219 -9.80 3.38 -0.75
C TRP A 219 -10.51 2.94 0.52
N PHE A 220 -11.49 2.04 0.40
CA PHE A 220 -12.21 1.52 1.56
C PHE A 220 -11.33 0.67 2.48
N LYS A 221 -10.43 -0.16 1.93
CA LYS A 221 -9.52 -0.98 2.73
C LYS A 221 -8.20 -0.28 3.10
N ALA A 222 -8.03 1.00 2.78
CA ALA A 222 -6.77 1.73 2.91
C ALA A 222 -6.23 1.74 4.34
N LEU A 223 -7.02 2.22 5.31
CA LEU A 223 -6.60 2.28 6.72
C LEU A 223 -6.28 0.89 7.29
N GLY A 224 -7.12 -0.12 6.98
CA GLY A 224 -6.86 -1.50 7.39
C GLY A 224 -5.57 -2.07 6.80
N THR A 225 -5.27 -1.75 5.53
CA THR A 225 -4.02 -2.17 4.86
C THR A 225 -2.81 -1.53 5.55
N ALA A 226 -2.87 -0.23 5.85
CA ALA A 226 -1.79 0.47 6.52
C ALA A 226 -1.58 -0.04 7.96
N HIS A 227 -2.65 -0.29 8.71
CA HIS A 227 -2.60 -0.92 10.03
C HIS A 227 -1.91 -2.30 9.98
N ILE A 228 -2.29 -3.15 9.03
CA ILE A 228 -1.68 -4.48 8.84
C ILE A 228 -0.20 -4.38 8.46
N LEU A 229 0.19 -3.37 7.68
CA LEU A 229 1.57 -3.11 7.29
C LEU A 229 2.42 -2.64 8.48
N HIS A 230 1.88 -1.77 9.34
CA HIS A 230 2.55 -1.25 10.54
C HIS A 230 2.37 -2.10 11.81
N ARG A 231 1.63 -3.19 11.75
CA ARG A 231 1.42 -4.07 12.92
C ARG A 231 2.70 -4.43 13.67
N ARG A 232 3.79 -4.77 12.98
CA ARG A 232 5.07 -5.13 13.62
C ARG A 232 5.75 -3.94 14.32
N TYR A 233 5.54 -2.73 13.81
CA TYR A 233 6.01 -1.51 14.47
C TYR A 233 5.28 -1.28 15.79
N PHE A 234 3.94 -1.39 15.79
CA PHE A 234 3.15 -1.28 17.01
C PHE A 234 3.49 -2.36 18.04
N GLU A 235 3.71 -3.61 17.57
CA GLU A 235 4.16 -4.72 18.40
C GLU A 235 5.55 -4.47 19.00
N ALA A 236 6.50 -3.93 18.21
CA ALA A 236 7.86 -3.62 18.67
C ALA A 236 7.88 -2.56 19.78
N LYS A 237 7.02 -1.53 19.68
CA LYS A 237 6.87 -0.49 20.71
C LYS A 237 5.97 -0.89 21.89
N LYS A 238 5.38 -2.10 21.85
CA LYS A 238 4.42 -2.60 22.86
C LYS A 238 3.23 -1.66 23.10
N MET A 239 2.73 -1.02 22.04
CA MET A 239 1.59 -0.09 22.14
C MET A 239 0.30 -0.84 22.52
N THR A 240 -0.49 -0.26 23.41
CA THR A 240 -1.84 -0.75 23.72
C THR A 240 -2.80 -0.48 22.55
N PRO A 241 -3.93 -1.21 22.42
CA PRO A 241 -4.91 -0.94 21.37
C PRO A 241 -5.43 0.51 21.36
N SER A 242 -5.58 1.14 22.52
CA SER A 242 -5.96 2.55 22.63
C SER A 242 -4.87 3.48 22.12
N GLN A 243 -3.60 3.23 22.45
CA GLN A 243 -2.47 4.00 21.92
C GLN A 243 -2.35 3.86 20.41
N ILE A 244 -2.55 2.65 19.86
CA ILE A 244 -2.52 2.45 18.41
C ILE A 244 -3.63 3.24 17.72
N ALA A 245 -4.84 3.25 18.31
CA ALA A 245 -5.97 4.00 17.77
C ALA A 245 -5.68 5.51 17.74
N VAL A 246 -5.17 6.06 18.84
CA VAL A 246 -4.79 7.49 18.95
C VAL A 246 -3.67 7.82 17.94
N PHE A 247 -2.60 7.02 17.91
CA PHE A 247 -1.46 7.20 17.00
C PHE A 247 -1.87 7.21 15.52
N MET A 248 -2.80 6.32 15.16
CA MET A 248 -3.33 6.23 13.81
C MET A 248 -4.28 7.37 13.47
N GLU A 249 -5.11 7.83 14.42
CA GLU A 249 -6.04 8.93 14.17
C GLU A 249 -5.31 10.26 13.98
N GLU A 250 -4.27 10.54 14.76
CA GLU A 250 -3.38 11.70 14.59
C GLU A 250 -2.78 11.80 13.18
N ARG A 251 -2.57 10.65 12.55
CA ARG A 251 -1.96 10.49 11.23
C ARG A 251 -2.92 9.86 10.23
N LYS A 252 -4.23 10.04 10.42
CA LYS A 252 -5.27 9.31 9.66
C LYS A 252 -5.08 9.42 8.16
N TRP A 253 -4.83 10.64 7.67
CA TRP A 253 -4.61 10.87 6.24
C TRP A 253 -3.31 10.25 5.75
N ASP A 254 -2.23 10.36 6.51
CA ASP A 254 -0.95 9.75 6.16
C ASP A 254 -1.07 8.22 6.01
N TYR A 255 -1.71 7.57 6.99
CA TYR A 255 -2.02 6.14 6.95
C TYR A 255 -2.98 5.77 5.82
N ARG A 256 -3.99 6.62 5.55
CA ARG A 256 -4.96 6.38 4.48
C ARG A 256 -4.30 6.42 3.10
N VAL A 257 -3.51 7.45 2.79
CA VAL A 257 -2.90 7.57 1.46
C VAL A 257 -1.78 6.54 1.26
N PHE A 258 -1.00 6.23 2.30
CA PHE A 258 -0.04 5.11 2.28
C PHE A 258 -0.74 3.77 2.01
N GLY A 259 -1.76 3.45 2.80
CA GLY A 259 -2.50 2.20 2.70
C GLY A 259 -3.26 2.07 1.39
N PHE A 260 -3.81 3.17 0.87
CA PHE A 260 -4.45 3.23 -0.44
C PHE A 260 -3.47 2.88 -1.55
N THR A 261 -2.30 3.52 -1.58
CA THR A 261 -1.27 3.28 -2.60
C THR A 261 -0.78 1.84 -2.56
N ALA A 262 -0.49 1.32 -1.36
CA ALA A 262 -0.12 -0.08 -1.16
C ALA A 262 -1.21 -1.04 -1.65
N ALA A 263 -2.47 -0.78 -1.30
CA ALA A 263 -3.63 -1.58 -1.69
C ALA A 263 -3.87 -1.60 -3.20
N VAL A 264 -3.68 -0.47 -3.88
CA VAL A 264 -3.81 -0.37 -5.34
C VAL A 264 -2.78 -1.27 -6.02
N LEU A 265 -1.50 -1.18 -5.62
CA LEU A 265 -0.44 -2.00 -6.20
C LEU A 265 -0.67 -3.50 -5.93
N GLU A 266 -1.09 -3.88 -4.73
CA GLU A 266 -1.39 -5.28 -4.39
C GLU A 266 -2.59 -5.85 -5.15
N SER A 267 -3.46 -4.99 -5.67
CA SER A 267 -4.66 -5.41 -6.41
C SER A 267 -4.37 -5.75 -7.87
N LEU A 268 -3.15 -5.50 -8.36
CA LEU A 268 -2.75 -5.86 -9.72
C LEU A 268 -2.59 -7.39 -9.86
N PRO A 269 -3.18 -8.01 -10.90
CA PRO A 269 -3.03 -9.45 -11.13
C PRO A 269 -1.56 -9.85 -11.28
N ILE A 270 -1.18 -10.98 -10.67
CA ILE A 270 0.15 -11.59 -10.69
C ILE A 270 1.24 -10.72 -10.03
N ILE A 271 1.51 -9.52 -10.57
CA ILE A 271 2.53 -8.60 -10.07
C ILE A 271 2.22 -8.05 -8.67
N GLY A 272 0.93 -7.96 -8.30
CA GLY A 272 0.47 -7.58 -6.96
C GLY A 272 1.11 -8.42 -5.85
N LEU A 273 1.46 -9.68 -6.13
CA LEU A 273 2.14 -10.56 -5.18
C LEU A 273 3.53 -10.03 -4.79
N VAL A 274 4.28 -9.49 -5.76
CA VAL A 274 5.57 -8.86 -5.50
C VAL A 274 5.38 -7.61 -4.64
N PHE A 275 4.34 -6.83 -4.94
CA PHE A 275 4.02 -5.62 -4.18
C PHE A 275 3.66 -5.91 -2.71
N THR A 276 3.08 -7.08 -2.39
CA THR A 276 2.88 -7.45 -0.98
C THR A 276 4.17 -7.55 -0.16
N ILE A 277 5.31 -7.81 -0.81
CA ILE A 277 6.64 -7.87 -0.19
C ILE A 277 7.27 -6.48 -0.19
N SER A 278 7.23 -5.76 -1.31
CA SER A 278 7.82 -4.41 -1.38
C SER A 278 7.12 -3.42 -0.43
N ASN A 279 5.79 -3.54 -0.27
CA ASN A 279 5.04 -2.73 0.67
C ASN A 279 5.47 -2.96 2.11
N ARG A 280 5.96 -4.17 2.45
CA ARG A 280 6.52 -4.48 3.78
C ARG A 280 7.87 -3.82 3.98
N VAL A 281 8.71 -3.76 2.95
CA VAL A 281 9.96 -3.00 2.96
C VAL A 281 9.67 -1.50 3.14
N GLY A 282 8.71 -0.96 2.39
CA GLY A 282 8.28 0.43 2.51
C GLY A 282 7.73 0.76 3.91
N ALA A 283 6.87 -0.10 4.44
CA ALA A 283 6.33 0.02 5.79
C ALA A 283 7.43 -0.01 6.87
N ALA A 284 8.43 -0.89 6.74
CA ALA A 284 9.56 -0.94 7.67
C ALA A 284 10.39 0.36 7.63
N MET A 285 10.53 0.96 6.45
CA MET A 285 11.20 2.24 6.29
C MET A 285 10.41 3.39 6.90
N TRP A 286 9.09 3.41 6.70
CA TRP A 286 8.25 4.43 7.30
C TRP A 286 8.25 4.32 8.82
N ALA A 287 8.11 3.11 9.36
CA ALA A 287 8.22 2.83 10.79
C ALA A 287 9.56 3.32 11.38
N HIS A 288 10.67 3.10 10.68
CA HIS A 288 11.98 3.57 11.13
C HIS A 288 12.10 5.09 11.16
N ASP A 289 11.52 5.80 10.18
CA ASP A 289 11.54 7.26 10.14
C ASP A 289 10.55 7.88 11.14
N LEU A 290 9.41 7.22 11.42
CA LEU A 290 8.52 7.55 12.55
C LEU A 290 9.22 7.40 13.90
N GLU A 291 10.00 6.33 14.09
CA GLU A 291 10.70 6.10 15.35
C GLU A 291 11.78 7.15 15.62
N LYS A 292 12.51 7.60 14.59
CA LYS A 292 13.44 8.72 14.75
C LYS A 292 12.75 9.98 15.22
N LYS A 293 11.55 10.24 14.71
CA LYS A 293 10.73 11.38 15.12
C LYS A 293 10.32 11.22 16.58
N GLN A 294 9.85 10.04 16.99
CA GLN A 294 9.53 9.73 18.39
C GLN A 294 10.73 9.94 19.33
N HIS A 295 11.94 9.51 18.94
CA HIS A 295 13.17 9.76 19.70
C HIS A 295 13.42 11.26 19.88
N TYR A 296 13.27 12.05 18.82
CA TYR A 296 13.40 13.51 18.91
C TYR A 296 12.44 14.14 19.91
N PHE A 297 11.15 13.78 19.89
CA PHE A 297 10.19 14.27 20.89
C PHE A 297 10.54 13.80 22.31
N SER A 298 11.05 12.57 22.45
CA SER A 298 11.46 12.03 23.75
C SER A 298 12.66 12.80 24.33
N GLU A 299 13.65 13.12 23.49
CA GLU A 299 14.85 13.87 23.86
C GLU A 299 14.48 15.30 24.26
N GLN A 300 13.63 15.96 23.47
CA GLN A 300 13.18 17.32 23.77
C GLN A 300 12.41 17.40 25.09
N ARG A 301 11.54 16.42 25.36
CA ARG A 301 10.86 16.32 26.66
C ARG A 301 11.81 16.08 27.81
N ALA A 302 12.84 15.26 27.63
CA ALA A 302 13.86 15.04 28.65
C ALA A 302 14.66 16.32 28.96
N LEU A 303 14.79 17.23 27.99
CA LEU A 303 15.39 18.56 28.14
C LEU A 303 14.42 19.62 28.72
N GLY A 304 13.17 19.24 29.04
CA GLY A 304 12.15 20.16 29.54
C GLY A 304 11.57 21.09 28.46
N VAL A 305 11.85 20.83 27.18
CA VAL A 305 11.32 21.61 26.06
C VAL A 305 10.02 20.98 25.58
N GLU A 306 8.93 21.72 25.70
CA GLU A 306 7.61 21.33 25.21
C GLU A 306 7.49 21.49 23.69
N VAL A 307 8.04 20.52 22.96
CA VAL A 307 7.90 20.42 21.49
C VAL A 307 6.67 19.58 21.17
N TYR A 308 5.80 20.12 20.33
CA TYR A 308 4.59 19.45 19.87
C TYR A 308 4.34 19.72 18.39
N GLU A 309 3.66 18.80 17.73
CA GLU A 309 3.15 19.00 16.38
C GLU A 309 1.92 19.90 16.41
N ASP A 310 1.93 21.04 15.70
CA ASP A 310 0.76 21.93 15.60
C ASP A 310 -0.15 21.50 14.42
N VAL A 311 -1.45 21.38 14.70
CA VAL A 311 -2.49 20.90 13.76
C VAL A 311 -2.61 21.80 12.53
N ARG A 312 -2.20 23.07 12.65
CA ARG A 312 -2.32 24.07 11.58
C ARG A 312 -1.46 23.83 10.34
N THR A 313 -0.43 22.99 10.41
CA THR A 313 0.55 22.85 9.31
C THR A 313 0.15 21.89 8.18
N LYS A 314 -0.94 21.14 8.31
CA LYS A 314 -1.35 20.12 7.31
C LYS A 314 -2.62 20.47 6.51
N VAL A 315 -3.18 21.67 6.65
CA VAL A 315 -4.48 22.06 6.07
C VAL A 315 -4.37 23.10 4.95
N ASP A 316 -3.16 23.61 4.67
CA ASP A 316 -2.91 24.57 3.57
C ASP A 316 -2.33 23.87 2.33
#